data_AF-A0A358CSQ4-F1
#
_entry.id   AF-A0A358CSQ4-F1
#
_cell.length_a   1.000
_cell.length_b   1.000
_cell.length_c   1.000
_cell.angle_alpha   90.00
_cell.angle_beta   90.00
_cell.angle_gamma   90.00
#
_symmetry.space_group_name_H-M   'P 1'
#
loop_
_entity.id
_entity.type
_entity.pdbx_description
1 polymer ?
#
loop_
_entity_poly.entity_id
_entity_poly.type
_entity_poly.pdbx_seq_one_letter_code
_entity_poly.pdbx_strand_id
1 'polypeptide(L)'
;AIVVGFVSLAIIYFWGRVPLLKKTGVPAPLVVVLFGVLCSLVFDQLGGTWIITASHKVEVPLPETIRGFFGLLPNPDFSQITKPVVFSAALTIALVGSLQALLTLEAVDRLDREKRSTSPNRELIAQGIGNIVSGMAGGLPMTCEIVRSSVNIDAGARTKISTILHGALLAIAVVLFPKAINLIPLSALAAILIATGLKLASPQVVAELWRAGRYQFIPWLVTLLAIVLTDPLIGILIGLAVSTIFILWSNLRKPMRLVVEQHLGGDVTRIQLASQVSFLNRAALRKAFDNIESGKHFVVDAHDTVYIDPDILSLIKEYRDVIGPARGVQVSTRGFRDKYTIEDRIQFVDFSSRELQEHLTPDKVLNYLLAGNQRFQEGRRLERDFNRLVNATAESQHPMAVVLSGVDSRTPAEIIFDLGIGDIFNVRVAASVVTPEVLGSLEFGCAAAGAKLIVVVGHNRCIAVQAAIDSAHGKQPSYIHECDYLRPIVQGLESVVRENDASNPQVLNEKGARGVTDTENVVRRNVQRSVREILQKSTAISALVESGQVGVVGVLYDVTTGVCHVMSETAHGVAAVKPDDSHE
;
A
#
# COMPACT_ATOMS: atom_id res chain seq x y z
N ALA A 1 -5.92 -14.22 -54.47
CA ALA A 1 -6.23 -13.57 -53.17
C ALA A 1 -5.48 -14.19 -51.98
N ILE A 2 -5.62 -15.50 -51.71
CA ILE A 2 -5.00 -16.17 -50.53
C ILE A 2 -3.49 -15.96 -50.45
N VAL A 3 -2.76 -16.16 -51.56
CA VAL A 3 -1.30 -15.94 -51.63
C VAL A 3 -0.93 -14.51 -51.24
N VAL A 4 -1.66 -13.52 -51.79
CA VAL A 4 -1.45 -12.10 -51.45
C VAL A 4 -1.66 -11.88 -49.96
N GLY A 5 -2.71 -12.46 -49.36
CA GLY A 5 -3.00 -12.34 -47.93
C GLY A 5 -1.89 -12.89 -47.03
N PHE A 6 -1.48 -14.15 -47.22
CA PHE A 6 -0.45 -14.78 -46.38
C PHE A 6 0.92 -14.12 -46.55
N VAL A 7 1.31 -13.77 -47.78
CA VAL A 7 2.58 -13.07 -48.01
C VAL A 7 2.52 -11.67 -47.42
N SER A 8 1.38 -10.97 -47.48
CA SER A 8 1.20 -9.67 -46.82
C SER A 8 1.35 -9.76 -45.30
N LEU A 9 0.80 -10.81 -44.66
CA LEU A 9 0.99 -11.07 -43.24
C LEU A 9 2.46 -11.33 -42.90
N ALA A 10 3.14 -12.13 -43.72
CA ALA A 10 4.57 -12.39 -43.56
C ALA A 10 5.39 -11.10 -43.70
N ILE A 11 5.11 -10.28 -44.71
CA ILE A 11 5.73 -8.96 -44.91
C ILE A 11 5.57 -8.14 -43.63
N ILE A 12 4.37 -7.96 -43.10
CA ILE A 12 4.14 -7.15 -41.89
C ILE A 12 4.91 -7.72 -40.69
N TYR A 13 4.86 -9.05 -40.49
CA TYR A 13 5.50 -9.73 -39.38
C TYR A 13 7.03 -9.57 -39.38
N PHE A 14 7.66 -9.71 -40.55
CA PHE A 14 9.11 -9.58 -40.71
C PHE A 14 9.57 -8.13 -40.77
N TRP A 15 8.78 -7.22 -41.35
CA TRP A 15 9.08 -5.78 -41.39
C TRP A 15 9.28 -5.21 -39.98
N GLY A 16 8.49 -5.70 -39.01
CA GLY A 16 8.59 -5.33 -37.60
C GLY A 16 9.75 -5.99 -36.83
N ARG A 17 10.52 -6.93 -37.42
CA ARG A 17 11.63 -7.64 -36.74
C ARG A 17 13.00 -7.43 -37.37
N VAL A 18 13.08 -7.22 -38.67
CA VAL A 18 14.36 -7.03 -39.36
C VAL A 18 14.87 -5.59 -39.15
N PRO A 19 16.04 -5.37 -38.52
CA PRO A 19 16.56 -4.03 -38.21
C PRO A 19 16.80 -3.16 -39.44
N LEU A 20 17.23 -3.77 -40.55
CA LEU A 20 17.46 -3.06 -41.82
C LEU A 20 16.15 -2.46 -42.37
N LEU A 21 15.04 -3.21 -42.32
CA LEU A 21 13.75 -2.74 -42.81
C LEU A 21 13.19 -1.62 -41.93
N LYS A 22 13.36 -1.70 -40.61
CA LYS A 22 12.97 -0.63 -39.68
C LYS A 22 13.66 0.71 -39.95
N LYS A 23 14.92 0.69 -40.41
CA LYS A 23 15.68 1.91 -40.69
C LYS A 23 15.22 2.66 -41.95
N THR A 24 14.45 2.02 -42.82
CA THR A 24 14.02 2.63 -44.10
C THR A 24 13.01 3.77 -43.92
N GLY A 25 12.32 3.86 -42.77
CA GLY A 25 11.24 4.84 -42.56
C GLY A 25 9.95 4.54 -43.35
N VAL A 26 9.92 3.46 -44.14
CA VAL A 26 8.76 3.08 -44.95
C VAL A 26 7.78 2.23 -44.12
N PRO A 27 6.48 2.61 -44.04
CA PRO A 27 5.49 1.83 -43.32
C PRO A 27 5.22 0.46 -43.97
N ALA A 28 5.20 -0.61 -43.18
CA ALA A 28 4.86 -1.96 -43.66
C ALA A 28 3.51 -2.04 -44.41
N PRO A 29 2.43 -1.35 -43.97
CA PRO A 29 1.16 -1.35 -44.70
C PRO A 29 1.29 -0.80 -46.12
N LEU A 30 2.14 0.19 -46.36
CA LEU A 30 2.37 0.74 -47.70
C LEU A 30 3.01 -0.30 -48.63
N VAL A 31 4.01 -1.03 -48.13
CA VAL A 31 4.68 -2.10 -48.88
C VAL A 31 3.71 -3.22 -49.22
N VAL A 32 2.84 -3.59 -48.28
CA VAL A 32 1.77 -4.57 -48.50
C VAL A 32 0.80 -4.13 -49.60
N VAL A 33 0.39 -2.86 -49.60
CA VAL A 33 -0.51 -2.33 -50.64
C VAL A 33 0.18 -2.36 -52.01
N LEU A 34 1.43 -1.89 -52.09
CA LEU A 34 2.20 -1.90 -53.34
C LEU A 34 2.45 -3.33 -53.85
N PHE A 35 2.78 -4.26 -52.95
CA PHE A 35 2.91 -5.68 -53.26
C PHE A 35 1.57 -6.26 -53.76
N GLY A 36 0.46 -5.92 -53.10
CA GLY A 36 -0.88 -6.33 -53.51
C GLY A 36 -1.22 -5.85 -54.92
N VAL A 37 -0.93 -4.58 -55.25
CA VAL A 37 -1.12 -4.01 -56.59
C VAL A 37 -0.22 -4.71 -57.60
N LEU A 38 1.05 -4.95 -57.28
CA LEU A 38 1.97 -5.67 -58.17
C LEU A 38 1.47 -7.09 -58.46
N CYS A 39 1.06 -7.84 -57.43
CA CYS A 39 0.47 -9.17 -57.61
C CYS A 39 -0.82 -9.11 -58.42
N SER A 40 -1.66 -8.09 -58.22
CA SER A 40 -2.87 -7.87 -59.01
C SER A 40 -2.53 -7.79 -60.51
N LEU A 41 -1.55 -6.96 -60.87
CA LEU A 41 -1.11 -6.80 -62.26
C LEU A 41 -0.46 -8.06 -62.84
N VAL A 42 0.41 -8.73 -62.09
CA VAL A 42 1.11 -9.95 -62.54
C VAL A 42 0.12 -11.11 -62.70
N PHE A 43 -0.79 -11.29 -61.74
CA PHE A 43 -1.73 -12.39 -61.78
C PHE A 43 -2.81 -12.21 -62.86
N ASP A 44 -3.18 -10.96 -63.17
CA ASP A 44 -4.04 -10.66 -64.30
C ASP A 44 -3.37 -11.07 -65.63
N GLN A 45 -2.04 -10.98 -65.76
CA GLN A 45 -1.29 -11.46 -66.93
C GLN A 45 -1.17 -12.99 -66.99
N LEU A 46 -1.03 -13.67 -65.85
CA LEU A 46 -0.93 -15.13 -65.79
C LEU A 46 -2.25 -15.83 -66.19
N GLY A 47 -3.39 -15.17 -66.01
CA GLY A 47 -4.70 -15.67 -66.42
C GLY A 47 -5.22 -16.84 -65.58
N GLY A 48 -6.39 -17.36 -65.97
CA GLY A 48 -7.01 -18.53 -65.32
C GLY A 48 -7.37 -18.29 -63.84
N THR A 49 -6.95 -19.21 -62.97
CA THR A 49 -7.24 -19.18 -61.52
C THR A 49 -6.47 -18.12 -60.74
N TRP A 50 -5.48 -17.48 -61.38
CA TRP A 50 -4.65 -16.45 -60.73
C TRP A 50 -5.33 -15.09 -60.73
N ILE A 51 -6.22 -14.82 -61.68
CA ILE A 51 -6.92 -13.53 -61.83
C ILE A 51 -7.62 -13.16 -60.52
N ILE A 52 -7.34 -11.96 -60.02
CA ILE A 52 -8.08 -11.40 -58.90
C ILE A 52 -9.29 -10.69 -59.50
N THR A 53 -10.48 -11.22 -59.26
CA THR A 53 -11.73 -10.62 -59.76
C THR A 53 -12.00 -9.26 -59.12
N ALA A 54 -12.79 -8.40 -59.78
CA ALA A 54 -13.19 -7.09 -59.25
C ALA A 54 -13.80 -7.19 -57.84
N SER A 55 -14.62 -8.23 -57.58
CA SER A 55 -15.21 -8.52 -56.27
C SER A 55 -14.21 -8.75 -55.12
N HIS A 56 -12.94 -8.99 -55.45
CA HIS A 56 -11.85 -9.15 -54.48
C HIS A 56 -10.85 -7.98 -54.51
N LYS A 57 -11.15 -6.91 -55.24
CA LYS A 57 -10.40 -5.65 -55.28
C LYS A 57 -11.21 -4.54 -54.59
N VAL A 58 -10.56 -3.44 -54.27
CA VAL A 58 -11.24 -2.23 -53.79
C VAL A 58 -12.12 -1.67 -54.91
N GLU A 59 -13.33 -1.25 -54.57
CA GLU A 59 -14.30 -0.68 -55.53
C GLU A 59 -14.58 0.78 -55.17
N VAL A 60 -13.87 1.70 -55.82
CA VAL A 60 -14.15 3.13 -55.81
C VAL A 60 -14.81 3.53 -57.13
N PRO A 61 -15.92 4.28 -57.10
CA PRO A 61 -16.53 4.81 -58.32
C PRO A 61 -15.53 5.66 -59.13
N LEU A 62 -15.60 5.54 -60.46
CA LEU A 62 -14.71 6.21 -61.41
C LEU A 62 -15.47 7.36 -62.11
N PRO A 63 -15.57 8.54 -61.50
CA PRO A 63 -16.19 9.68 -62.17
C PRO A 63 -15.29 10.21 -63.27
N GLU A 64 -15.88 10.57 -64.41
CA GLU A 64 -15.15 11.15 -65.54
C GLU A 64 -14.72 12.61 -65.30
N THR A 65 -15.33 13.28 -64.30
CA THR A 65 -15.04 14.69 -63.97
C THR A 65 -15.06 14.91 -62.45
N ILE A 66 -14.37 15.97 -62.00
CA ILE A 66 -14.39 16.41 -60.59
C ILE A 66 -15.82 16.72 -60.12
N ARG A 67 -16.66 17.30 -61.00
CA ARG A 67 -18.08 17.55 -60.70
C ARG A 67 -18.87 16.25 -60.53
N GLY A 68 -18.58 15.24 -61.35
CA GLY A 68 -19.13 13.90 -61.21
C GLY A 68 -18.77 13.24 -59.88
N PHE A 69 -17.57 13.53 -59.35
CA PHE A 69 -17.16 13.04 -58.03
C PHE A 69 -18.04 13.59 -56.90
N PHE A 70 -18.29 14.90 -56.86
CA PHE A 70 -19.19 15.50 -55.85
C PHE A 70 -20.65 15.04 -55.99
N GLY A 71 -21.06 14.61 -57.19
CA GLY A 71 -22.39 14.03 -57.42
C GLY A 71 -22.56 12.61 -56.84
N LEU A 72 -21.49 11.96 -56.38
CA LEU A 72 -21.54 10.64 -55.73
C LEU A 72 -21.88 10.73 -54.24
N LEU A 73 -21.78 11.93 -53.63
CA LEU A 73 -22.11 12.13 -52.23
C LEU A 73 -23.64 12.22 -52.07
N PRO A 74 -24.25 11.37 -51.24
CA PRO A 74 -25.69 11.41 -51.04
C PRO A 74 -26.09 12.68 -50.28
N ASN A 75 -27.16 13.34 -50.72
CA ASN A 75 -27.75 14.44 -49.95
C ASN A 75 -28.55 13.87 -48.77
N PRO A 76 -28.56 14.54 -47.60
CA PRO A 76 -29.34 14.10 -46.46
C PRO A 76 -30.85 14.14 -46.76
N ASP A 77 -31.51 12.99 -46.63
CA ASP A 77 -32.97 12.88 -46.74
C ASP A 77 -33.63 13.11 -45.36
N PHE A 78 -34.04 14.36 -45.11
CA PHE A 78 -34.69 14.74 -43.86
C PHE A 78 -36.09 14.12 -43.67
N SER A 79 -36.70 13.53 -44.70
CA SER A 79 -37.98 12.81 -44.52
C SER A 79 -37.83 11.57 -43.64
N GLN A 80 -36.60 11.03 -43.51
CA GLN A 80 -36.31 9.86 -42.68
C GLN A 80 -36.18 10.20 -41.18
N ILE A 81 -36.04 11.48 -40.81
CA ILE A 81 -35.66 11.88 -39.44
C ILE A 81 -36.65 11.42 -38.36
N THR A 82 -37.92 11.22 -38.72
CA THR A 82 -38.96 10.78 -37.79
C THR A 82 -39.00 9.26 -37.59
N LYS A 83 -38.23 8.49 -38.37
CA LYS A 83 -38.23 7.03 -38.26
C LYS A 83 -37.51 6.59 -36.98
N PRO A 84 -38.11 5.72 -36.14
CA PRO A 84 -37.49 5.26 -34.90
C PRO A 84 -36.10 4.61 -35.08
N VAL A 85 -35.89 3.92 -36.20
CA VAL A 85 -34.61 3.29 -36.56
C VAL A 85 -33.48 4.32 -36.68
N VAL A 86 -33.77 5.55 -37.11
CA VAL A 86 -32.76 6.61 -37.21
C VAL A 86 -32.31 7.05 -35.81
N PHE A 87 -33.24 7.19 -34.86
CA PHE A 87 -32.90 7.54 -33.48
C PHE A 87 -32.13 6.44 -32.75
N SER A 88 -32.50 5.17 -32.93
CA SER A 88 -31.77 4.06 -32.30
C SER A 88 -30.35 3.92 -32.88
N ALA A 89 -30.18 4.07 -34.19
CA ALA A 89 -28.88 4.11 -34.82
C ALA A 89 -28.05 5.32 -34.36
N ALA A 90 -28.65 6.51 -34.33
CA ALA A 90 -28.00 7.73 -33.87
C ALA A 90 -27.53 7.64 -32.41
N LEU A 91 -28.37 7.10 -31.51
CA LEU A 91 -28.00 6.89 -30.11
C LEU A 91 -26.85 5.87 -29.99
N THR A 92 -26.91 4.77 -30.73
CA THR A 92 -25.85 3.75 -30.73
C THR A 92 -24.52 4.33 -31.21
N ILE A 93 -24.53 5.07 -32.33
CA ILE A 93 -23.36 5.75 -32.88
C ILE A 93 -22.83 6.80 -31.90
N ALA A 94 -23.71 7.58 -31.27
CA ALA A 94 -23.31 8.59 -30.30
C ALA A 94 -22.63 7.95 -29.07
N LEU A 95 -23.20 6.88 -28.52
CA LEU A 95 -22.62 6.19 -27.36
C LEU A 95 -21.29 5.52 -27.68
N VAL A 96 -21.25 4.69 -28.72
CA VAL A 96 -20.04 3.96 -29.14
C VAL A 96 -18.96 4.94 -29.59
N GLY A 97 -19.35 5.94 -30.39
CA GLY A 97 -18.46 6.99 -30.86
C GLY A 97 -17.86 7.81 -29.72
N SER A 98 -18.67 8.21 -28.74
CA SER A 98 -18.21 8.98 -27.57
C SER A 98 -17.26 8.16 -26.72
N LEU A 99 -17.60 6.90 -26.41
CA LEU A 99 -16.73 6.04 -25.62
C LEU A 99 -15.39 5.81 -26.33
N GLN A 100 -15.42 5.52 -27.63
CA GLN A 100 -14.21 5.33 -28.42
C GLN A 100 -13.33 6.59 -28.44
N ALA A 101 -13.94 7.77 -28.58
CA ALA A 101 -13.19 9.03 -28.55
C ALA A 101 -12.57 9.29 -27.18
N LEU A 102 -13.27 9.03 -26.08
CA LEU A 102 -12.74 9.20 -24.73
C LEU A 102 -11.60 8.22 -24.42
N LEU A 103 -11.77 6.94 -24.76
CA LEU A 103 -10.72 5.92 -24.59
C LEU A 103 -9.50 6.23 -25.46
N THR A 104 -9.73 6.70 -26.68
CA THR A 104 -8.64 7.10 -27.58
C THR A 104 -7.95 8.35 -27.07
N LEU A 105 -8.69 9.36 -26.58
CA LEU A 105 -8.13 10.57 -25.99
C LEU A 105 -7.21 10.23 -24.83
N GLU A 106 -7.65 9.41 -23.88
CA GLU A 106 -6.83 9.02 -22.74
C GLU A 106 -5.56 8.26 -23.17
N ALA A 107 -5.70 7.34 -24.13
CA ALA A 107 -4.56 6.60 -24.65
C ALA A 107 -3.56 7.51 -25.41
N VAL A 108 -4.06 8.47 -26.19
CA VAL A 108 -3.24 9.42 -26.96
C VAL A 108 -2.54 10.41 -26.03
N ASP A 109 -3.22 10.95 -25.02
CA ASP A 109 -2.61 11.82 -24.00
C ASP A 109 -1.48 11.08 -23.24
N ARG A 110 -1.63 9.77 -23.00
CA ARG A 110 -0.55 8.94 -22.41
C ARG A 110 0.65 8.79 -23.34
N LEU A 111 0.42 8.67 -24.65
CA LEU A 111 1.47 8.57 -25.67
C LEU A 111 2.15 9.91 -25.99
N ASP A 112 1.49 11.03 -25.68
CA ASP A 112 2.02 12.36 -25.93
C ASP A 112 3.34 12.60 -25.17
N ARG A 113 4.39 12.97 -25.92
CA ARG A 113 5.73 13.24 -25.35
C ARG A 113 5.74 14.50 -24.49
N GLU A 114 4.85 15.45 -24.79
CA GLU A 114 4.70 16.70 -24.03
C GLU A 114 3.74 16.55 -22.83
N LYS A 115 3.13 15.36 -22.64
CA LYS A 115 2.22 15.03 -21.52
C LYS A 115 1.11 16.07 -21.32
N ARG A 116 0.58 16.60 -22.41
CA ARG A 116 -0.55 17.53 -22.37
C ARG A 116 -1.82 16.77 -22.01
N SER A 117 -2.79 17.48 -21.43
CA SER A 117 -4.09 16.93 -21.10
C SER A 117 -5.18 17.57 -21.94
N THR A 118 -6.09 16.73 -22.43
CA THR A 118 -7.21 17.15 -23.27
C THR A 118 -8.52 17.08 -22.48
N SER A 119 -9.38 18.10 -22.61
CA SER A 119 -10.69 18.09 -21.94
C SER A 119 -11.66 17.09 -22.61
N PRO A 120 -12.16 16.08 -21.89
CA PRO A 120 -13.12 15.10 -22.41
C PRO A 120 -14.37 15.75 -23.01
N ASN A 121 -14.95 16.72 -22.31
CA ASN A 121 -16.16 17.42 -22.75
C ASN A 121 -15.94 18.17 -24.06
N ARG A 122 -14.77 18.80 -24.23
CA ARG A 122 -14.45 19.54 -25.45
C ARG A 122 -14.28 18.61 -26.65
N GLU A 123 -13.70 17.43 -26.44
CA GLU A 123 -13.55 16.42 -27.49
C GLU A 123 -14.92 15.90 -27.96
N LEU A 124 -15.82 15.58 -27.03
CA LEU A 124 -17.17 15.11 -27.37
C LEU A 124 -17.96 16.16 -28.18
N ILE A 125 -17.83 17.44 -27.81
CA ILE A 125 -18.44 18.54 -28.59
C ILE A 125 -17.83 18.61 -29.99
N ALA A 126 -16.50 18.53 -30.11
CA ALA A 126 -15.81 18.59 -31.40
C ALA A 126 -16.21 17.40 -32.31
N GLN A 127 -16.29 16.20 -31.75
CA GLN A 127 -16.75 15.00 -32.44
C GLN A 127 -18.22 15.13 -32.88
N GLY A 128 -19.09 15.66 -32.03
CA GLY A 128 -20.50 15.91 -32.37
C GLY A 128 -20.63 16.85 -33.55
N ILE A 129 -19.93 18.00 -33.51
CA ILE A 129 -19.90 18.97 -34.61
C ILE A 129 -19.33 18.33 -35.89
N GLY A 130 -18.22 17.59 -35.78
CA GLY A 130 -17.60 16.89 -36.92
C GLY A 130 -18.54 15.88 -37.58
N ASN A 131 -19.32 15.15 -36.78
CA ASN A 131 -20.31 14.19 -37.29
C ASN A 131 -21.52 14.87 -37.92
N ILE A 132 -21.98 16.01 -37.38
CA ILE A 132 -23.05 16.81 -38.01
C ILE A 132 -22.59 17.27 -39.40
N VAL A 133 -21.38 17.84 -39.49
CA VAL A 133 -20.81 18.30 -40.77
C VAL A 133 -20.61 17.14 -41.74
N SER A 134 -20.09 16.00 -41.25
CA SER A 134 -19.92 14.78 -42.06
C SER A 134 -21.24 14.29 -42.64
N GLY A 135 -22.26 14.13 -41.80
CA GLY A 135 -23.58 13.66 -42.23
C GLY A 135 -24.26 14.61 -43.22
N MET A 136 -24.14 15.92 -43.01
CA MET A 136 -24.64 16.93 -43.96
C MET A 136 -23.94 16.87 -45.32
N ALA A 137 -22.67 16.46 -45.34
CA ALA A 137 -21.89 16.29 -46.57
C ALA A 137 -22.05 14.89 -47.20
N GLY A 138 -22.98 14.05 -46.72
CA GLY A 138 -23.18 12.68 -47.21
C GLY A 138 -22.13 11.67 -46.73
N GLY A 139 -21.38 12.02 -45.69
CA GLY A 139 -20.33 11.21 -45.08
C GLY A 139 -20.84 10.23 -44.03
N LEU A 140 -20.01 9.24 -43.71
CA LEU A 140 -20.25 8.29 -42.62
C LEU A 140 -19.89 8.91 -41.26
N PRO A 141 -20.43 8.36 -40.16
CA PRO A 141 -19.99 8.73 -38.82
C PRO A 141 -18.49 8.51 -38.63
N MET A 142 -17.84 9.45 -37.93
CA MET A 142 -16.42 9.48 -37.65
C MET A 142 -16.14 9.49 -36.15
N THR A 143 -14.99 8.93 -35.77
CA THR A 143 -14.45 8.92 -34.41
C THR A 143 -12.93 8.96 -34.43
N CYS A 144 -12.33 9.15 -33.28
CA CYS A 144 -10.88 9.11 -33.09
C CYS A 144 -10.35 7.68 -33.22
N GLU A 145 -9.11 7.55 -33.68
CA GLU A 145 -8.46 6.25 -33.86
C GLU A 145 -7.03 6.27 -33.30
N ILE A 146 -6.73 5.30 -32.42
CA ILE A 146 -5.48 5.25 -31.66
C ILE A 146 -4.26 4.99 -32.54
N VAL A 147 -4.38 4.10 -33.54
CA VAL A 147 -3.25 3.69 -34.38
C VAL A 147 -2.75 4.86 -35.22
N ARG A 148 -3.64 5.59 -35.91
CA ARG A 148 -3.30 6.79 -36.69
C ARG A 148 -2.74 7.89 -35.80
N SER A 149 -3.33 8.10 -34.64
CA SER A 149 -2.85 9.09 -33.68
C SER A 149 -1.44 8.76 -33.16
N SER A 150 -1.19 7.48 -32.85
CA SER A 150 0.14 7.02 -32.41
C SER A 150 1.20 7.20 -33.48
N VAL A 151 0.91 6.85 -34.75
CA VAL A 151 1.84 7.04 -35.87
C VAL A 151 2.12 8.53 -36.10
N ASN A 152 1.10 9.38 -35.98
CA ASN A 152 1.25 10.82 -36.13
C ASN A 152 2.16 11.42 -35.04
N ILE A 153 2.02 10.96 -33.79
CA ILE A 153 2.89 11.35 -32.67
C ILE A 153 4.31 10.81 -32.85
N ASP A 154 4.46 9.56 -33.28
CA ASP A 154 5.77 8.94 -33.53
C ASP A 154 6.54 9.64 -34.66
N ALA A 155 5.81 10.13 -35.68
CA ALA A 155 6.33 10.99 -36.75
C ALA A 155 6.69 12.42 -36.28
N GLY A 156 6.43 12.76 -35.01
CA GLY A 156 6.79 14.04 -34.41
C GLY A 156 5.76 15.16 -34.65
N ALA A 157 4.55 14.85 -35.10
CA ALA A 157 3.51 15.85 -35.27
C ALA A 157 3.06 16.43 -33.91
N ARG A 158 2.95 17.76 -33.84
CA ARG A 158 2.61 18.47 -32.59
C ARG A 158 1.33 19.30 -32.66
N THR A 159 0.85 19.59 -33.88
CA THR A 159 -0.25 20.52 -34.13
C THR A 159 -1.35 19.87 -34.96
N LYS A 160 -2.56 20.46 -34.90
CA LYS A 160 -3.73 20.04 -35.68
C LYS A 160 -3.53 20.17 -37.20
N ILE A 161 -2.50 20.90 -37.65
CA ILE A 161 -2.20 21.04 -39.07
C ILE A 161 -1.88 19.68 -39.69
N SER A 162 -1.24 18.77 -38.95
CA SER A 162 -0.95 17.42 -39.46
C SER A 162 -2.23 16.66 -39.86
N THR A 163 -3.29 16.74 -39.05
CA THR A 163 -4.56 16.05 -39.35
C THR A 163 -5.29 16.72 -40.52
N ILE A 164 -5.23 18.06 -40.63
CA ILE A 164 -5.78 18.80 -41.77
C ILE A 164 -5.06 18.42 -43.07
N LEU A 165 -3.72 18.41 -43.06
CA LEU A 165 -2.92 18.01 -44.22
C LEU A 165 -3.19 16.55 -44.61
N HIS A 166 -3.30 15.65 -43.63
CA HIS A 166 -3.67 14.26 -43.88
C HIS A 166 -5.03 14.15 -44.58
N GLY A 167 -6.05 14.87 -44.11
CA GLY A 167 -7.37 14.91 -44.74
C GLY A 167 -7.34 15.46 -46.17
N ALA A 168 -6.60 16.55 -46.40
CA ALA A 168 -6.43 17.15 -47.72
C ALA A 168 -5.71 16.19 -48.69
N LEU A 169 -4.63 15.55 -48.25
CA LEU A 169 -3.90 14.56 -49.05
C LEU A 169 -4.77 13.35 -49.39
N LEU A 170 -5.60 12.89 -48.45
CA LEU A 170 -6.55 11.80 -48.69
C LEU A 170 -7.59 12.19 -49.74
N ALA A 171 -8.15 13.39 -49.65
CA ALA A 171 -9.09 13.90 -50.65
C ALA A 171 -8.46 13.98 -52.04
N ILE A 172 -7.24 14.51 -52.14
CA ILE A 172 -6.48 14.57 -53.40
C ILE A 172 -6.23 13.16 -53.94
N ALA A 173 -5.82 12.21 -53.09
CA ALA A 173 -5.50 10.86 -53.52
C ALA A 173 -6.72 10.12 -54.09
N VAL A 174 -7.88 10.26 -53.45
CA VAL A 174 -9.13 9.63 -53.89
C VAL A 174 -9.61 10.21 -55.24
N VAL A 175 -9.41 11.51 -55.46
CA VAL A 175 -9.80 12.17 -56.72
C VAL A 175 -8.82 11.84 -57.86
N LEU A 176 -7.51 11.83 -57.59
CA LEU A 176 -6.48 11.68 -58.64
C LEU A 176 -6.16 10.23 -58.99
N PHE A 177 -6.28 9.30 -58.03
CA PHE A 177 -5.82 7.91 -58.20
C PHE A 177 -6.90 6.83 -58.05
N PRO A 178 -8.18 7.03 -58.42
CA PRO A 178 -9.22 6.01 -58.22
C PRO A 178 -8.91 4.72 -59.00
N LYS A 179 -8.32 4.83 -60.19
CA LYS A 179 -7.88 3.66 -60.99
C LYS A 179 -6.81 2.83 -60.26
N ALA A 180 -5.86 3.47 -59.60
CA ALA A 180 -4.80 2.77 -58.86
C ALA A 180 -5.35 2.13 -57.58
N ILE A 181 -6.27 2.82 -56.90
CA ILE A 181 -6.94 2.29 -55.71
C ILE A 181 -7.72 1.01 -56.05
N ASN A 182 -8.41 0.97 -57.20
CA ASN A 182 -9.17 -0.20 -57.64
C ASN A 182 -8.30 -1.42 -58.05
N LEU A 183 -6.97 -1.28 -58.08
CA LEU A 183 -6.06 -2.41 -58.26
C LEU A 183 -5.75 -3.14 -56.96
N ILE A 184 -6.01 -2.52 -55.81
CA ILE A 184 -5.64 -3.04 -54.49
C ILE A 184 -6.51 -4.25 -54.14
N PRO A 185 -5.94 -5.44 -53.91
CA PRO A 185 -6.70 -6.60 -53.47
C PRO A 185 -7.18 -6.43 -52.02
N LEU A 186 -8.44 -6.79 -51.74
CA LEU A 186 -9.00 -6.80 -50.40
C LEU A 186 -8.22 -7.71 -49.44
N SER A 187 -7.59 -8.78 -49.95
CA SER A 187 -6.72 -9.66 -49.15
C SER A 187 -5.50 -8.95 -48.55
N ALA A 188 -4.97 -7.92 -49.21
CA ALA A 188 -3.86 -7.11 -48.68
C ALA A 188 -4.34 -6.23 -47.52
N LEU A 189 -5.53 -5.62 -47.66
CA LEU A 189 -6.16 -4.84 -46.59
C LEU A 189 -6.55 -5.72 -45.39
N ALA A 190 -7.09 -6.92 -45.65
CA ALA A 190 -7.41 -7.90 -44.61
C ALA A 190 -6.17 -8.30 -43.79
N ALA A 191 -5.02 -8.51 -44.44
CA ALA A 191 -3.76 -8.78 -43.75
C ALA A 191 -3.33 -7.63 -42.83
N ILE A 192 -3.48 -6.38 -43.29
CA ILE A 192 -3.21 -5.18 -42.48
C ILE A 192 -4.14 -5.13 -41.27
N LEU A 193 -5.44 -5.40 -41.44
CA LEU A 193 -6.42 -5.41 -40.36
C LEU A 193 -6.15 -6.50 -39.33
N ILE A 194 -5.86 -7.74 -39.76
CA ILE A 194 -5.51 -8.85 -38.87
C ILE A 194 -4.25 -8.52 -38.05
N ALA A 195 -3.20 -8.02 -38.70
CA ALA A 195 -1.96 -7.66 -38.02
C ALA A 195 -2.16 -6.52 -37.00
N THR A 196 -2.99 -5.54 -37.34
CA THR A 196 -3.34 -4.44 -36.44
C THR A 196 -4.15 -4.92 -35.25
N GLY A 197 -5.13 -5.81 -35.47
CA GLY A 197 -5.93 -6.44 -34.42
C GLY A 197 -5.09 -7.23 -33.43
N LEU A 198 -4.14 -8.05 -33.91
CA LEU A 198 -3.20 -8.81 -33.07
C LEU A 198 -2.26 -7.91 -32.25
N LYS A 199 -1.90 -6.73 -32.80
CA LYS A 199 -1.08 -5.75 -32.09
C LYS A 199 -1.85 -5.07 -30.95
N LEU A 200 -3.12 -4.76 -31.17
CA LEU A 200 -3.99 -4.12 -30.16
C LEU A 200 -4.43 -5.11 -29.07
N ALA A 201 -4.79 -6.33 -29.44
CA ALA A 201 -5.18 -7.42 -28.51
C ALA A 201 -4.01 -8.39 -28.27
N SER A 202 -2.87 -7.86 -27.80
CA SER A 202 -1.67 -8.68 -27.68
C SER A 202 -1.82 -9.76 -26.58
N PRO A 203 -1.22 -10.96 -26.75
CA PRO A 203 -1.24 -12.01 -25.73
C PRO A 203 -0.63 -11.58 -24.38
N GLN A 204 0.25 -10.58 -24.39
CA GLN A 204 0.87 -10.03 -23.20
C GLN A 204 -0.17 -9.37 -22.28
N VAL A 205 -1.10 -8.59 -22.84
CA VAL A 205 -2.19 -7.94 -22.09
C VAL A 205 -3.07 -8.98 -21.40
N VAL A 206 -3.37 -10.08 -22.09
CA VAL A 206 -4.16 -11.18 -21.50
C VAL A 206 -3.42 -11.85 -20.35
N ALA A 207 -2.11 -12.08 -20.50
CA ALA A 207 -1.28 -12.65 -19.45
C ALA A 207 -1.16 -11.72 -18.23
N GLU A 208 -1.05 -10.41 -18.45
CA GLU A 208 -1.04 -9.40 -17.38
C GLU A 208 -2.35 -9.40 -16.59
N LEU A 209 -3.49 -9.42 -17.28
CA LEU A 209 -4.82 -9.47 -16.65
C LEU A 209 -5.03 -10.77 -15.85
N TRP A 210 -4.54 -11.91 -16.36
CA TRP A 210 -4.58 -13.16 -15.62
C TRP A 210 -3.74 -13.11 -14.34
N ARG A 211 -2.53 -12.53 -14.41
CA ARG A 211 -1.63 -12.35 -13.25
C ARG A 211 -2.19 -11.37 -12.22
N ALA A 212 -2.97 -10.37 -12.63
CA ALA A 212 -3.65 -9.44 -11.72
C ALA A 212 -4.77 -10.12 -10.89
N GLY A 213 -5.12 -11.36 -11.23
CA GLY A 213 -5.98 -12.21 -10.45
C GLY A 213 -7.44 -12.19 -10.90
N ARG A 214 -8.22 -13.09 -10.30
CA ARG A 214 -9.61 -13.39 -10.69
C ARG A 214 -10.54 -12.17 -10.70
N TYR A 215 -10.29 -11.19 -9.83
CA TYR A 215 -11.14 -10.01 -9.68
C TYR A 215 -11.01 -9.02 -10.85
N GLN A 216 -9.89 -9.06 -11.59
CA GLN A 216 -9.72 -8.26 -12.80
C GLN A 216 -9.97 -9.10 -14.06
N PHE A 217 -9.55 -10.37 -14.06
CA PHE A 217 -9.66 -11.24 -15.23
C PHE A 217 -11.11 -11.61 -15.58
N ILE A 218 -11.96 -11.92 -14.59
CA ILE A 218 -13.34 -12.37 -14.86
C ILE A 218 -14.20 -11.26 -15.49
N PRO A 219 -14.27 -10.03 -14.93
CA PRO A 219 -15.05 -8.97 -15.56
C PRO A 219 -14.56 -8.64 -16.98
N TRP A 220 -13.25 -8.64 -17.20
CA TRP A 220 -12.67 -8.46 -18.53
C TRP A 220 -13.10 -9.55 -19.51
N LEU A 221 -12.99 -10.83 -19.13
CA LEU A 221 -13.35 -11.96 -19.99
C LEU A 221 -14.84 -11.95 -20.32
N VAL A 222 -15.70 -11.64 -19.35
CA VAL A 222 -17.14 -11.52 -19.58
C VAL A 222 -17.44 -10.38 -20.55
N THR A 223 -16.77 -9.23 -20.39
CA THR A 223 -16.91 -8.09 -21.31
C THR A 223 -16.49 -8.48 -22.73
N LEU A 224 -15.34 -9.15 -22.88
CA LEU A 224 -14.83 -9.62 -24.17
C LEU A 224 -15.83 -10.56 -24.87
N LEU A 225 -16.28 -11.59 -24.16
CA LEU A 225 -17.22 -12.57 -24.70
C LEU A 225 -18.55 -11.92 -25.06
N ALA A 226 -19.04 -11.00 -24.22
CA ALA A 226 -20.29 -10.29 -24.49
C ALA A 226 -20.18 -9.43 -25.76
N ILE A 227 -19.07 -8.69 -25.95
CA ILE A 227 -18.85 -7.90 -27.17
C ILE A 227 -18.81 -8.79 -28.42
N VAL A 228 -18.11 -9.93 -28.36
CA VAL A 228 -17.94 -10.84 -29.51
C VAL A 228 -19.25 -11.55 -29.88
N LEU A 229 -20.08 -11.91 -28.89
CA LEU A 229 -21.30 -12.68 -29.08
C LEU A 229 -22.55 -11.82 -29.32
N THR A 230 -22.50 -10.53 -28.98
CA THR A 230 -23.64 -9.61 -29.12
C THR A 230 -23.24 -8.40 -29.95
N ASP A 231 -23.10 -7.25 -29.31
CA ASP A 231 -22.58 -6.03 -29.91
C ASP A 231 -21.70 -5.29 -28.89
N PRO A 232 -20.88 -4.31 -29.33
CA PRO A 232 -20.02 -3.56 -28.42
C PRO A 232 -20.77 -2.86 -27.28
N LEU A 233 -21.94 -2.28 -27.56
CA LEU A 233 -22.69 -1.49 -26.59
C LEU A 233 -23.25 -2.36 -25.47
N ILE A 234 -23.97 -3.43 -25.81
CA ILE A 234 -24.50 -4.44 -24.89
C ILE A 234 -23.34 -5.07 -24.11
N GLY A 235 -22.25 -5.40 -24.80
CA GLY A 235 -21.07 -5.98 -24.17
C GLY A 235 -20.45 -5.10 -23.10
N ILE A 236 -20.34 -3.79 -23.35
CA ILE A 236 -19.84 -2.81 -22.38
C ILE A 236 -20.79 -2.67 -21.18
N LEU A 237 -22.11 -2.61 -21.42
CA LEU A 237 -23.10 -2.52 -20.33
C LEU A 237 -23.04 -3.74 -19.41
N ILE A 238 -22.94 -4.95 -19.97
CA ILE A 238 -22.75 -6.18 -19.20
C ILE A 238 -21.43 -6.12 -18.42
N GLY A 239 -20.35 -5.70 -19.06
CA GLY A 239 -19.04 -5.56 -18.42
C GLY A 239 -19.03 -4.61 -17.22
N LEU A 240 -19.69 -3.45 -17.36
CA LEU A 240 -19.85 -2.47 -16.28
C LEU A 240 -20.68 -3.02 -15.11
N ALA A 241 -21.79 -3.72 -15.41
CA ALA A 241 -22.62 -4.34 -14.38
C ALA A 241 -21.83 -5.38 -13.58
N VAL A 242 -21.12 -6.29 -14.26
CA VAL A 242 -20.29 -7.31 -13.62
C VAL A 242 -19.16 -6.68 -12.81
N SER A 243 -18.47 -5.68 -13.35
CA SER A 243 -17.40 -4.98 -12.64
C SER A 243 -17.91 -4.31 -11.36
N THR A 244 -19.07 -3.67 -11.42
CA THR A 244 -19.71 -3.03 -10.26
C THR A 244 -20.03 -4.06 -9.17
N ILE A 245 -20.59 -5.21 -9.55
CA ILE A 245 -20.89 -6.31 -8.61
C ILE A 245 -19.61 -6.81 -7.94
N PHE A 246 -18.52 -6.99 -8.69
CA PHE A 246 -17.24 -7.45 -8.15
C PHE A 246 -16.62 -6.44 -7.17
N ILE A 247 -16.66 -5.14 -7.50
CA ILE A 247 -16.16 -4.07 -6.64
C ILE A 247 -16.95 -4.05 -5.32
N LEU A 248 -18.28 -4.08 -5.41
CA LEU A 248 -19.15 -4.10 -4.24
C LEU A 248 -18.84 -5.32 -3.38
N TRP A 249 -18.80 -6.52 -3.96
CA TRP A 249 -18.55 -7.75 -3.22
C TRP A 249 -17.15 -7.81 -2.57
N SER A 250 -16.13 -7.24 -3.22
CA SER A 250 -14.80 -7.12 -2.64
C SER A 250 -14.81 -6.23 -1.40
N ASN A 251 -15.56 -5.12 -1.44
CA ASN A 251 -15.71 -4.19 -0.32
C ASN A 251 -16.38 -4.87 0.90
N LEU A 252 -17.27 -5.85 0.68
CA LEU A 252 -17.97 -6.57 1.75
C LEU A 252 -17.10 -7.48 2.60
N ARG A 253 -15.97 -7.97 2.08
CA ARG A 253 -15.24 -9.09 2.69
C ARG A 253 -14.32 -8.72 3.85
N LYS A 254 -14.01 -7.43 4.09
CA LYS A 254 -13.12 -7.00 5.19
C LYS A 254 -13.55 -5.67 5.84
N PRO A 255 -14.70 -5.62 6.51
CA PRO A 255 -15.20 -4.34 7.03
C PRO A 255 -14.57 -3.89 8.34
N MET A 256 -13.96 -4.81 9.11
CA MET A 256 -13.48 -4.49 10.46
C MET A 256 -12.34 -5.42 10.87
N ARG A 257 -11.45 -4.92 11.73
CA ARG A 257 -10.37 -5.69 12.34
C ARG A 257 -10.67 -5.88 13.82
N LEU A 258 -10.67 -7.12 14.28
CA LEU A 258 -10.75 -7.46 15.70
C LEU A 258 -9.34 -7.60 16.26
N VAL A 259 -9.03 -6.84 17.31
CA VAL A 259 -7.74 -6.88 18.00
C VAL A 259 -8.02 -7.04 19.50
N VAL A 260 -7.39 -8.00 20.15
CA VAL A 260 -7.41 -8.11 21.62
C VAL A 260 -6.16 -7.42 22.14
N GLU A 261 -6.35 -6.40 22.95
CA GLU A 261 -5.30 -5.59 23.56
C GLU A 261 -5.18 -5.94 25.04
N GLN A 262 -3.96 -6.19 25.52
CA GLN A 262 -3.71 -6.40 26.95
C GLN A 262 -3.40 -5.05 27.61
N HIS A 263 -4.31 -4.58 28.46
CA HIS A 263 -4.13 -3.35 29.25
C HIS A 263 -3.84 -3.69 30.72
N LEU A 264 -3.37 -2.70 31.48
CA LEU A 264 -3.06 -2.88 32.90
C LEU A 264 -4.26 -3.33 33.74
N GLY A 265 -5.46 -2.84 33.38
CA GLY A 265 -6.74 -3.22 34.00
C GLY A 265 -7.36 -4.51 33.47
N GLY A 266 -6.71 -5.21 32.53
CA GLY A 266 -7.19 -6.46 31.92
C GLY A 266 -7.28 -6.40 30.39
N ASP A 267 -7.75 -7.50 29.80
CA ASP A 267 -7.89 -7.62 28.35
C ASP A 267 -9.05 -6.76 27.82
N VAL A 268 -8.78 -5.97 26.79
CA VAL A 268 -9.74 -5.13 26.09
C VAL A 268 -9.85 -5.60 24.65
N THR A 269 -11.06 -5.96 24.22
CA THR A 269 -11.29 -6.31 22.81
C THR A 269 -11.64 -5.05 22.02
N ARG A 270 -10.82 -4.68 21.04
CA ARG A 270 -11.05 -3.55 20.13
C ARG A 270 -11.60 -4.03 18.78
N ILE A 271 -12.71 -3.42 18.34
CA ILE A 271 -13.17 -3.48 16.95
C ILE A 271 -12.78 -2.20 16.27
N GLN A 272 -11.79 -2.29 15.40
CA GLN A 272 -11.43 -1.19 14.51
C GLN A 272 -12.34 -1.25 13.28
N LEU A 273 -13.15 -0.20 13.12
CA LEU A 273 -14.00 -0.01 11.95
C LEU A 273 -13.16 0.37 10.73
N ALA A 274 -13.51 -0.14 9.55
CA ALA A 274 -12.88 0.29 8.31
C ALA A 274 -13.25 1.75 7.96
N SER A 275 -12.50 2.36 7.05
CA SER A 275 -12.74 3.73 6.58
C SER A 275 -14.17 3.96 6.05
N GLN A 276 -14.80 2.93 5.47
CA GLN A 276 -16.16 2.96 4.96
C GLN A 276 -16.93 1.78 5.56
N VAL A 277 -17.94 2.07 6.39
CA VAL A 277 -18.81 1.05 6.98
C VAL A 277 -20.24 1.25 6.48
N SER A 278 -20.66 0.40 5.54
CA SER A 278 -21.97 0.43 4.90
C SER A 278 -22.99 -0.48 5.59
N PHE A 279 -24.27 -0.37 5.23
CA PHE A 279 -25.33 -1.29 5.63
C PHE A 279 -24.95 -2.77 5.45
N LEU A 280 -24.23 -3.10 4.37
CA LEU A 280 -23.85 -4.47 4.02
C LEU A 280 -22.90 -5.10 5.05
N ASN A 281 -22.32 -4.31 5.96
CA ASN A 281 -21.44 -4.77 7.04
C ASN A 281 -22.19 -5.12 8.34
N ARG A 282 -23.50 -4.86 8.40
CA ARG A 282 -24.33 -5.02 9.61
C ARG A 282 -24.30 -6.43 10.17
N ALA A 283 -24.41 -7.45 9.33
CA ALA A 283 -24.39 -8.85 9.76
C ALA A 283 -23.05 -9.26 10.38
N ALA A 284 -21.93 -8.79 9.80
CA ALA A 284 -20.59 -9.06 10.31
C ALA A 284 -20.36 -8.37 11.66
N LEU A 285 -20.80 -7.11 11.80
CA LEU A 285 -20.68 -6.37 13.05
C LEU A 285 -21.55 -6.99 14.15
N ARG A 286 -22.78 -7.38 13.82
CA ARG A 286 -23.66 -8.08 14.75
C ARG A 286 -23.04 -9.38 15.25
N LYS A 287 -22.48 -10.19 14.34
CA LYS A 287 -21.80 -11.44 14.72
C LYS A 287 -20.57 -11.18 15.60
N ALA A 288 -19.81 -10.12 15.33
CA ALA A 288 -18.69 -9.74 16.17
C ALA A 288 -19.16 -9.36 17.59
N PHE A 289 -20.21 -8.56 17.70
CA PHE A 289 -20.84 -8.20 18.97
C PHE A 289 -21.41 -9.39 19.75
N ASP A 290 -21.97 -10.37 19.04
CA ASP A 290 -22.53 -11.57 19.66
C ASP A 290 -21.46 -12.53 20.19
N ASN A 291 -20.25 -12.49 19.65
CA ASN A 291 -19.12 -13.32 20.09
C ASN A 291 -18.32 -12.73 21.26
N ILE A 292 -18.70 -11.55 21.77
CA ILE A 292 -18.01 -10.93 22.91
C ILE A 292 -18.39 -11.65 24.20
N GLU A 293 -17.38 -12.10 24.96
CA GLU A 293 -17.56 -12.76 26.26
C GLU A 293 -18.06 -11.77 27.32
N SER A 294 -18.91 -12.25 28.23
CA SER A 294 -19.44 -11.47 29.35
C SER A 294 -18.33 -11.09 30.33
N GLY A 295 -18.41 -9.89 30.91
CA GLY A 295 -17.45 -9.39 31.90
C GLY A 295 -16.16 -8.78 31.34
N LYS A 296 -15.99 -8.72 30.00
CA LYS A 296 -14.84 -8.08 29.35
C LYS A 296 -15.11 -6.62 28.98
N HIS A 297 -14.04 -5.84 28.87
CA HIS A 297 -14.07 -4.48 28.32
C HIS A 297 -13.93 -4.52 26.80
N PHE A 298 -14.63 -3.61 26.15
CA PHE A 298 -14.76 -3.63 24.72
C PHE A 298 -14.72 -2.21 24.14
N VAL A 299 -14.06 -2.01 23.00
CA VAL A 299 -13.95 -0.70 22.34
C VAL A 299 -14.42 -0.79 20.90
N VAL A 300 -15.35 0.08 20.51
CA VAL A 300 -15.62 0.37 19.11
C VAL A 300 -14.80 1.57 18.70
N ASP A 301 -13.89 1.36 17.77
CA ASP A 301 -12.96 2.38 17.30
C ASP A 301 -13.29 2.81 15.87
N ALA A 302 -13.68 4.08 15.74
CA ALA A 302 -14.04 4.75 14.51
C ALA A 302 -12.99 5.81 14.09
N HIS A 303 -11.79 5.83 14.68
CA HIS A 303 -10.78 6.88 14.45
C HIS A 303 -10.44 7.10 12.96
N ASP A 304 -10.20 6.02 12.22
CA ASP A 304 -9.90 6.07 10.78
C ASP A 304 -11.16 6.04 9.89
N THR A 305 -12.35 6.11 10.51
CA THR A 305 -13.62 5.95 9.80
C THR A 305 -14.09 7.27 9.18
N VAL A 306 -14.35 7.23 7.87
CA VAL A 306 -14.84 8.38 7.09
C VAL A 306 -16.36 8.42 7.04
N TYR A 307 -16.97 7.26 6.85
CA TYR A 307 -18.40 7.09 6.73
C TYR A 307 -18.89 5.85 7.47
N ILE A 308 -19.97 6.02 8.22
CA ILE A 308 -20.74 4.98 8.87
C ILE A 308 -22.20 5.16 8.44
N ASP A 309 -22.80 4.08 7.97
CA ASP A 309 -24.22 4.01 7.62
C ASP A 309 -25.13 4.17 8.87
N PRO A 310 -26.29 4.84 8.77
CA PRO A 310 -27.22 5.02 9.89
C PRO A 310 -27.65 3.72 10.59
N ASP A 311 -27.79 2.60 9.86
CA ASP A 311 -28.17 1.32 10.44
C ASP A 311 -27.03 0.65 11.23
N ILE A 312 -25.79 0.97 10.87
CA ILE A 312 -24.62 0.54 11.64
C ILE A 312 -24.49 1.37 12.90
N LEU A 313 -24.72 2.68 12.81
CA LEU A 313 -24.75 3.57 13.97
C LEU A 313 -25.83 3.17 14.98
N SER A 314 -27.03 2.83 14.50
CA SER A 314 -28.11 2.38 15.37
C SER A 314 -27.74 1.06 16.07
N LEU A 315 -27.12 0.12 15.36
CA LEU A 315 -26.61 -1.13 15.94
C LEU A 315 -25.53 -0.89 17.00
N ILE A 316 -24.59 0.03 16.75
CA ILE A 316 -23.54 0.38 17.72
C ILE A 316 -24.16 1.03 18.97
N LYS A 317 -25.10 1.97 18.80
CA LYS A 317 -25.81 2.64 19.91
C LYS A 317 -26.61 1.64 20.73
N GLU A 318 -27.40 0.79 20.07
CA GLU A 318 -28.18 -0.27 20.72
C GLU A 318 -27.28 -1.22 21.53
N TYR A 319 -26.14 -1.61 20.97
CA TYR A 319 -25.20 -2.47 21.68
C TYR A 319 -24.55 -1.77 22.88
N ARG A 320 -24.10 -0.52 22.71
CA ARG A 320 -23.47 0.26 23.78
C ARG A 320 -24.43 0.54 24.93
N ASP A 321 -25.66 0.95 24.63
CA ASP A 321 -26.58 1.50 25.63
C ASP A 321 -27.48 0.42 26.27
N VAL A 322 -27.74 -0.69 25.57
CA VAL A 322 -28.70 -1.70 26.00
C VAL A 322 -28.09 -3.09 26.09
N ILE A 323 -27.58 -3.65 24.98
CA ILE A 323 -27.20 -5.07 24.91
C ILE A 323 -25.94 -5.36 25.73
N GLY A 324 -24.89 -4.55 25.57
CA GLY A 324 -23.61 -4.69 26.26
C GLY A 324 -23.77 -4.65 27.78
N PRO A 325 -24.36 -3.58 28.35
CA PRO A 325 -24.61 -3.49 29.78
C PRO A 325 -25.48 -4.66 30.31
N ALA A 326 -26.50 -5.08 29.57
CA ALA A 326 -27.33 -6.23 29.95
C ALA A 326 -26.56 -7.56 29.98
N ARG A 327 -25.48 -7.68 29.20
CA ARG A 327 -24.56 -8.83 29.19
C ARG A 327 -23.37 -8.63 30.15
N GLY A 328 -23.34 -7.56 30.95
CA GLY A 328 -22.20 -7.24 31.82
C GLY A 328 -20.93 -6.87 31.05
N VAL A 329 -21.05 -6.40 29.81
CA VAL A 329 -19.95 -5.93 28.96
C VAL A 329 -19.85 -4.41 29.07
N GLN A 330 -18.65 -3.90 29.36
CA GLN A 330 -18.39 -2.46 29.38
C GLN A 330 -17.96 -1.99 27.98
N VAL A 331 -18.82 -1.19 27.34
CA VAL A 331 -18.63 -0.73 25.96
C VAL A 331 -18.06 0.68 25.95
N SER A 332 -16.90 0.81 25.31
CA SER A 332 -16.23 2.06 25.04
C SER A 332 -16.34 2.45 23.57
N THR A 333 -16.33 3.74 23.30
CA THR A 333 -16.38 4.33 21.95
C THR A 333 -15.21 5.29 21.77
N ARG A 334 -14.58 5.25 20.60
CA ARG A 334 -13.44 6.10 20.24
C ARG A 334 -13.55 6.56 18.79
N GLY A 335 -13.16 7.80 18.51
CA GLY A 335 -12.98 8.33 17.17
C GLY A 335 -14.27 8.61 16.40
N PHE A 336 -15.43 8.66 17.07
CA PHE A 336 -16.67 8.96 16.38
C PHE A 336 -16.73 10.45 16.04
N ARG A 337 -16.94 10.77 14.75
CA ARG A 337 -17.14 12.15 14.30
C ARG A 337 -18.38 12.77 14.94
N ASP A 338 -18.32 14.05 15.29
CA ASP A 338 -19.40 14.80 15.97
C ASP A 338 -20.79 14.61 15.35
N LYS A 339 -20.85 14.53 14.01
CA LYS A 339 -22.10 14.32 13.25
C LYS A 339 -22.85 13.03 13.61
N TYR A 340 -22.20 12.06 14.26
CA TYR A 340 -22.79 10.76 14.60
C TYR A 340 -23.46 10.74 15.98
N THR A 341 -23.27 11.79 16.79
CA THR A 341 -23.90 11.90 18.12
C THR A 341 -23.62 10.66 18.99
N ILE A 342 -22.41 10.15 18.89
CA ILE A 342 -21.84 9.10 19.74
C ILE A 342 -20.65 9.76 20.40
N GLU A 343 -20.76 10.04 21.70
CA GLU A 343 -19.64 10.56 22.47
C GLU A 343 -18.57 9.47 22.61
N ASP A 344 -17.32 9.87 22.51
CA ASP A 344 -16.20 9.00 22.82
C ASP A 344 -16.13 8.82 24.34
N ARG A 345 -16.30 7.59 24.79
CA ARG A 345 -16.28 7.24 26.22
C ARG A 345 -15.43 6.00 26.37
N ILE A 346 -14.28 6.13 27.01
CA ILE A 346 -13.42 5.00 27.35
C ILE A 346 -13.69 4.63 28.82
N GLN A 347 -14.26 3.44 29.03
CA GLN A 347 -14.71 2.92 30.32
C GLN A 347 -13.68 2.01 31.01
N PHE A 348 -12.53 1.76 30.38
CA PHE A 348 -11.42 1.05 31.00
C PHE A 348 -10.30 2.02 31.35
N VAL A 349 -9.51 1.65 32.35
CA VAL A 349 -8.34 2.40 32.76
C VAL A 349 -7.17 2.01 31.86
N ASP A 350 -6.73 2.96 31.03
CA ASP A 350 -5.67 2.83 30.02
C ASP A 350 -4.31 3.37 30.49
N PHE A 351 -4.20 3.69 31.79
CA PHE A 351 -3.01 4.25 32.43
C PHE A 351 -2.84 3.72 33.86
N SER A 352 -1.66 3.89 34.45
CA SER A 352 -1.44 3.50 35.84
C SER A 352 -2.16 4.46 36.82
N SER A 353 -3.26 3.99 37.42
CA SER A 353 -4.02 4.70 38.46
C SER A 353 -3.66 4.20 39.86
N ARG A 354 -4.03 4.94 40.91
CA ARG A 354 -3.81 4.52 42.31
C ARG A 354 -4.44 3.16 42.61
N GLU A 355 -5.71 3.00 42.24
CA GLU A 355 -6.46 1.77 42.47
C GLU A 355 -5.80 0.57 41.79
N LEU A 356 -5.32 0.73 40.55
CA LEU A 356 -4.58 -0.32 39.86
C LEU A 356 -3.26 -0.61 40.57
N GLN A 357 -2.47 0.42 40.86
CA GLN A 357 -1.15 0.30 41.47
C GLN A 357 -1.20 -0.46 42.81
N GLU A 358 -2.24 -0.26 43.62
CA GLU A 358 -2.45 -0.96 44.89
C GLU A 358 -2.65 -2.48 44.73
N HIS A 359 -3.15 -2.94 43.56
CA HIS A 359 -3.41 -4.36 43.26
C HIS A 359 -2.35 -5.02 42.36
N LEU A 360 -1.33 -4.26 41.92
CA LEU A 360 -0.23 -4.77 41.11
C LEU A 360 0.80 -5.53 41.97
N THR A 361 1.31 -6.62 41.40
CA THR A 361 2.48 -7.34 41.93
C THR A 361 3.67 -7.12 41.01
N PRO A 362 4.91 -7.26 41.51
CA PRO A 362 6.11 -7.12 40.67
C PRO A 362 6.07 -8.02 39.41
N ASP A 363 5.58 -9.25 39.54
CA ASP A 363 5.41 -10.21 38.43
C ASP A 363 4.43 -9.72 37.35
N LYS A 364 3.27 -9.18 37.77
CA LYS A 364 2.27 -8.65 36.84
C LYS A 364 2.84 -7.48 36.05
N VAL A 365 3.58 -6.61 36.71
CA VAL A 365 4.22 -5.46 36.07
C VAL A 365 5.29 -5.93 35.07
N LEU A 366 6.15 -6.88 35.44
CA LEU A 366 7.17 -7.41 34.53
C LEU A 366 6.53 -8.04 33.28
N ASN A 367 5.51 -8.87 33.47
CA ASN A 367 4.80 -9.51 32.35
C ASN A 367 4.13 -8.47 31.44
N TYR A 368 3.55 -7.41 32.00
CA TYR A 368 2.96 -6.32 31.21
C TYR A 368 4.02 -5.59 30.37
N LEU A 369 5.19 -5.28 30.94
CA LEU A 369 6.31 -4.68 30.21
C LEU A 369 6.78 -5.58 29.06
N LEU A 370 6.96 -6.88 29.31
CA LEU A 370 7.41 -7.85 28.29
C LEU A 370 6.38 -8.04 27.17
N ALA A 371 5.09 -8.10 27.50
CA ALA A 371 4.02 -8.11 26.51
C ALA A 371 4.03 -6.82 25.66
N GLY A 372 4.36 -5.68 26.27
CA GLY A 372 4.58 -4.43 25.55
C GLY A 372 5.79 -4.46 24.62
N ASN A 373 6.89 -5.09 25.02
CA ASN A 373 8.05 -5.29 24.15
C ASN A 373 7.73 -6.22 22.97
N GLN A 374 6.95 -7.28 23.19
CA GLN A 374 6.47 -8.13 22.11
C GLN A 374 5.61 -7.34 21.10
N ARG A 375 4.67 -6.51 21.58
CA ARG A 375 3.88 -5.62 20.72
C ARG A 375 4.75 -4.64 19.93
N PHE A 376 5.80 -4.11 20.55
CA PHE A 376 6.77 -3.24 19.89
C PHE A 376 7.47 -3.96 18.72
N GLN A 377 7.97 -5.19 18.94
CA GLN A 377 8.65 -5.98 17.91
C GLN A 377 7.75 -6.33 16.72
N GLU A 378 6.49 -6.65 16.99
CA GLU A 378 5.52 -7.02 15.97
C GLU A 378 4.92 -5.82 15.21
N GLY A 379 5.24 -4.59 15.63
CA GLY A 379 4.63 -3.37 15.09
C GLY A 379 3.14 -3.23 15.43
N ARG A 380 2.68 -3.88 16.52
CA ARG A 380 1.29 -3.93 16.98
C ARG A 380 1.11 -3.22 18.34
N ARG A 381 1.71 -2.04 18.47
CA ARG A 381 1.63 -1.21 19.69
C ARG A 381 0.20 -0.80 20.03
N LEU A 382 -0.05 -0.57 21.31
CA LEU A 382 -1.32 -0.03 21.78
C LEU A 382 -1.50 1.40 21.27
N GLU A 383 -2.67 1.68 20.69
CA GLU A 383 -3.04 3.04 20.34
C GLU A 383 -3.52 3.80 21.56
N ARG A 384 -2.77 4.84 21.94
CA ARG A 384 -3.05 5.69 23.10
C ARG A 384 -3.52 7.08 22.68
N ASP A 385 -4.41 7.66 23.47
CA ASP A 385 -4.77 9.07 23.38
C ASP A 385 -3.93 9.86 24.39
N PHE A 386 -2.79 10.40 23.93
CA PHE A 386 -1.88 11.13 24.82
C PHE A 386 -2.50 12.39 25.41
N ASN A 387 -3.44 13.06 24.73
CA ASN A 387 -4.10 14.25 25.28
C ASN A 387 -4.97 13.89 26.48
N ARG A 388 -5.73 12.79 26.36
CA ARG A 388 -6.48 12.23 27.48
C ARG A 388 -5.55 11.83 28.64
N LEU A 389 -4.44 11.16 28.35
CA LEU A 389 -3.48 10.72 29.36
C LEU A 389 -2.82 11.89 30.11
N VAL A 390 -2.47 12.97 29.41
CA VAL A 390 -1.97 14.21 30.03
C VAL A 390 -2.99 14.74 31.03
N ASN A 391 -4.26 14.85 30.64
CA ASN A 391 -5.32 15.34 31.54
C ASN A 391 -5.56 14.39 32.72
N ALA A 392 -5.53 13.07 32.48
CA ALA A 392 -5.77 12.06 33.51
C ALA A 392 -4.67 11.99 34.58
N THR A 393 -3.42 12.32 34.21
CA THR A 393 -2.24 12.26 35.09
C THR A 393 -1.80 13.64 35.60
N ALA A 394 -2.57 14.68 35.33
CA ALA A 394 -2.20 16.06 35.63
C ALA A 394 -2.13 16.36 37.15
N GLU A 395 -3.03 15.80 37.94
CA GLU A 395 -3.11 16.06 39.39
C GLU A 395 -2.23 15.12 40.21
N SER A 396 -2.08 13.87 39.78
CA SER A 396 -1.29 12.85 40.48
C SER A 396 -0.81 11.75 39.54
N GLN A 397 0.30 11.11 39.90
CA GLN A 397 0.95 10.06 39.11
C GLN A 397 1.16 8.82 39.98
N HIS A 398 0.89 7.64 39.42
CA HIS A 398 0.95 6.36 40.13
C HIS A 398 1.75 5.34 39.32
N PRO A 399 3.06 5.55 39.08
CA PRO A 399 3.85 4.71 38.18
C PRO A 399 3.89 3.25 38.67
N MET A 400 3.74 2.29 37.77
CA MET A 400 3.81 0.86 38.10
C MET A 400 5.25 0.38 38.31
N ALA A 401 6.21 1.01 37.62
CA ALA A 401 7.61 0.64 37.65
C ALA A 401 8.54 1.86 37.59
N VAL A 402 9.77 1.66 38.04
CA VAL A 402 10.91 2.53 37.78
C VAL A 402 11.86 1.81 36.83
N VAL A 403 12.14 2.40 35.67
CA VAL A 403 13.05 1.81 34.68
C VAL A 403 14.36 2.60 34.69
N LEU A 404 15.44 1.94 35.08
CA LEU A 404 16.80 2.47 34.97
C LEU A 404 17.38 2.04 33.62
N SER A 405 17.51 2.97 32.68
CA SER A 405 17.93 2.67 31.30
C SER A 405 19.07 3.57 30.82
N GLY A 406 19.70 3.16 29.72
CA GLY A 406 20.74 3.92 29.04
C GLY A 406 20.23 5.24 28.43
N VAL A 407 21.12 6.24 28.35
CA VAL A 407 20.89 7.46 27.55
C VAL A 407 20.83 7.22 26.03
N ASP A 408 21.02 5.98 25.57
CA ASP A 408 20.97 5.62 24.15
C ASP A 408 19.60 6.00 23.55
N SER A 409 19.60 6.81 22.49
CA SER A 409 18.37 7.32 21.87
C SER A 409 17.49 6.21 21.26
N ARG A 410 18.02 4.99 21.11
CA ARG A 410 17.31 3.82 20.57
C ARG A 410 16.67 2.95 21.64
N THR A 411 16.88 3.23 22.94
CA THR A 411 16.32 2.46 24.06
C THR A 411 15.36 3.24 24.96
N PRO A 412 14.46 4.13 24.46
CA PRO A 412 13.49 4.79 25.33
C PRO A 412 12.48 3.77 25.87
N ALA A 413 12.48 3.59 27.20
CA ALA A 413 11.68 2.61 27.93
C ALA A 413 10.19 2.65 27.55
N GLU A 414 9.62 3.86 27.42
CA GLU A 414 8.21 4.07 27.09
C GLU A 414 7.85 3.53 25.70
N ILE A 415 8.80 3.50 24.77
CA ILE A 415 8.56 2.99 23.41
C ILE A 415 8.83 1.48 23.35
N ILE A 416 9.98 1.04 23.90
CA ILE A 416 10.40 -0.37 23.80
C ILE A 416 9.53 -1.32 24.63
N PHE A 417 8.86 -0.81 25.66
CA PHE A 417 7.86 -1.54 26.45
C PHE A 417 6.43 -1.11 26.12
N ASP A 418 6.23 -0.30 25.07
CA ASP A 418 4.91 0.17 24.63
C ASP A 418 4.04 0.68 25.80
N LEU A 419 4.42 1.81 26.42
CA LEU A 419 3.83 2.41 27.62
C LEU A 419 3.22 3.80 27.36
N GLY A 420 2.32 4.23 28.25
CA GLY A 420 1.69 5.54 28.24
C GLY A 420 2.34 6.57 29.17
N ILE A 421 1.81 7.78 29.17
CA ILE A 421 2.22 8.86 30.08
C ILE A 421 1.80 8.49 31.51
N GLY A 422 2.74 8.60 32.46
CA GLY A 422 2.50 8.29 33.88
C GLY A 422 2.61 6.82 34.25
N ASP A 423 2.81 5.92 33.29
CA ASP A 423 2.92 4.48 33.56
C ASP A 423 4.20 4.11 34.31
N ILE A 424 5.32 4.78 34.04
CA ILE A 424 6.61 4.51 34.67
C ILE A 424 7.33 5.81 35.05
N PHE A 425 8.27 5.69 36.00
CA PHE A 425 9.37 6.64 36.10
C PHE A 425 10.58 6.09 35.36
N ASN A 426 11.09 6.87 34.39
CA ASN A 426 12.23 6.47 33.58
C ASN A 426 13.47 7.26 33.99
N VAL A 427 14.43 6.58 34.62
CA VAL A 427 15.72 7.14 35.02
C VAL A 427 16.73 6.80 33.93
N ARG A 428 17.18 7.80 33.16
CA ARG A 428 18.07 7.60 32.02
C ARG A 428 19.47 8.13 32.31
N VAL A 429 20.44 7.21 32.42
CA VAL A 429 21.84 7.54 32.70
C VAL A 429 22.78 6.69 31.83
N ALA A 430 24.02 7.17 31.61
CA ALA A 430 24.97 6.45 30.77
C ALA A 430 25.26 5.06 31.33
N ALA A 431 25.11 4.01 30.50
CA ALA A 431 25.27 2.61 30.86
C ALA A 431 24.47 2.16 32.11
N SER A 432 23.36 2.81 32.46
CA SER A 432 22.53 2.41 33.60
C SER A 432 23.32 2.29 34.92
N VAL A 433 24.33 3.15 35.11
CA VAL A 433 25.19 3.16 36.30
C VAL A 433 24.45 3.69 37.52
N VAL A 434 24.81 3.17 38.69
CA VAL A 434 24.14 3.52 39.95
C VAL A 434 24.95 4.58 40.70
N THR A 435 24.42 5.81 40.72
CA THR A 435 24.94 6.94 41.51
C THR A 435 23.99 7.27 42.67
N PRO A 436 24.39 8.08 43.66
CA PRO A 436 23.49 8.51 44.73
C PRO A 436 22.20 9.17 44.22
N GLU A 437 22.26 9.94 43.14
CA GLU A 437 21.09 10.59 42.52
C GLU A 437 20.15 9.57 41.87
N VAL A 438 20.71 8.53 41.25
CA VAL A 438 19.94 7.41 40.71
C VAL A 438 19.25 6.67 41.85
N LEU A 439 19.97 6.32 42.92
CA LEU A 439 19.39 5.65 44.08
C LEU A 439 18.26 6.47 44.71
N GLY A 440 18.44 7.78 44.90
CA GLY A 440 17.38 8.66 45.40
C GLY A 440 16.16 8.70 44.49
N SER A 441 16.35 8.64 43.17
CA SER A 441 15.25 8.56 42.20
C SER A 441 14.50 7.23 42.27
N LEU A 442 15.22 6.11 42.44
CA LEU A 442 14.63 4.79 42.65
C LEU A 442 13.84 4.72 43.98
N GLU A 443 14.42 5.25 45.06
CA GLU A 443 13.77 5.35 46.37
C GLU A 443 12.51 6.20 46.32
N PHE A 444 12.55 7.34 45.64
CA PHE A 444 11.37 8.17 45.42
C PHE A 444 10.29 7.41 44.66
N GLY A 445 10.65 6.75 43.55
CA GLY A 445 9.69 5.99 42.75
C GLY A 445 9.03 4.83 43.49
N CYS A 446 9.78 4.11 44.32
CA CYS A 446 9.28 2.97 45.06
C CYS A 446 8.63 3.36 46.40
N ALA A 447 9.34 4.07 47.27
CA ALA A 447 8.90 4.36 48.63
C ALA A 447 7.89 5.51 48.70
N ALA A 448 8.05 6.56 47.88
CA ALA A 448 7.16 7.72 47.89
C ALA A 448 6.00 7.58 46.89
N ALA A 449 6.29 7.11 45.67
CA ALA A 449 5.29 7.02 44.59
C ALA A 449 4.65 5.62 44.44
N GLY A 450 5.16 4.58 45.12
CA GLY A 450 4.50 3.27 45.22
C GLY A 450 4.75 2.29 44.07
N ALA A 451 5.74 2.54 43.21
CA ALA A 451 6.08 1.65 42.10
C ALA A 451 6.46 0.24 42.59
N LYS A 452 6.01 -0.79 41.87
CA LYS A 452 6.12 -2.21 42.27
C LYS A 452 7.31 -2.93 41.67
N LEU A 453 7.99 -2.34 40.70
CA LEU A 453 9.10 -3.00 40.01
C LEU A 453 10.20 -2.00 39.64
N ILE A 454 11.45 -2.38 39.86
CA ILE A 454 12.63 -1.72 39.31
C ILE A 454 13.18 -2.60 38.18
N VAL A 455 13.29 -2.04 36.98
CA VAL A 455 13.89 -2.72 35.82
C VAL A 455 15.19 -2.03 35.45
N VAL A 456 16.31 -2.75 35.50
CA VAL A 456 17.61 -2.26 35.05
C VAL A 456 17.85 -2.75 33.63
N VAL A 457 17.83 -1.83 32.66
CA VAL A 457 17.96 -2.17 31.24
C VAL A 457 19.39 -1.91 30.77
N GLY A 458 20.07 -2.98 30.33
CA GLY A 458 21.30 -2.91 29.53
C GLY A 458 20.99 -3.13 28.04
N HIS A 459 21.93 -2.78 27.16
CA HIS A 459 21.75 -3.03 25.72
C HIS A 459 23.07 -3.40 25.02
N ASN A 460 23.01 -4.28 24.02
CA ASN A 460 24.19 -4.93 23.40
C ASN A 460 25.12 -4.00 22.61
N ARG A 461 24.68 -2.78 22.27
CA ARG A 461 25.48 -1.77 21.54
C ARG A 461 25.70 -0.49 22.36
N CYS A 462 26.07 -0.65 23.64
CA CYS A 462 26.27 0.47 24.55
C CYS A 462 27.59 1.21 24.32
N ILE A 463 27.49 2.47 23.87
CA ILE A 463 28.66 3.32 23.57
C ILE A 463 29.50 3.60 24.81
N ALA A 464 28.86 3.79 25.98
CA ALA A 464 29.57 4.02 27.23
C ALA A 464 30.36 2.79 27.69
N VAL A 465 29.81 1.58 27.50
CA VAL A 465 30.53 0.33 27.76
C VAL A 465 31.67 0.13 26.75
N GLN A 466 31.43 0.42 25.47
CA GLN A 466 32.48 0.34 24.45
C GLN A 466 33.64 1.29 24.76
N ALA A 467 33.34 2.52 25.19
CA ALA A 467 34.34 3.49 25.63
C ALA A 467 35.16 2.98 26.84
N ALA A 468 34.52 2.26 27.77
CA ALA A 468 35.21 1.63 28.90
C ALA A 468 36.10 0.45 28.48
N ILE A 469 35.67 -0.36 27.52
CA ILE A 469 36.49 -1.44 26.92
C ILE A 469 37.71 -0.83 26.24
N ASP A 470 37.50 0.18 25.40
CA ASP A 470 38.58 0.86 24.68
C ASP A 470 39.56 1.52 25.66
N SER A 471 39.05 2.17 26.71
CA SER A 471 39.87 2.76 27.79
C SER A 471 40.70 1.72 28.54
N ALA A 472 40.08 0.61 28.95
CA ALA A 472 40.75 -0.48 29.67
C ALA A 472 41.89 -1.13 28.87
N HIS A 473 41.82 -1.12 27.53
CA HIS A 473 42.86 -1.66 26.64
C HIS A 473 43.77 -0.58 26.01
N GLY A 474 43.76 0.64 26.55
CA GLY A 474 44.67 1.72 26.15
C GLY A 474 44.36 2.37 24.81
N LYS A 475 43.13 2.25 24.30
CA LYS A 475 42.61 2.93 23.09
C LYS A 475 41.67 4.09 23.42
N GLN A 476 41.89 4.75 24.56
CA GLN A 476 40.95 5.70 25.15
C GLN A 476 40.62 6.87 24.18
N PRO A 477 39.33 7.11 23.87
CA PRO A 477 38.91 8.27 23.08
C PRO A 477 39.30 9.60 23.74
N SER A 478 39.79 10.56 22.94
CA SER A 478 40.33 11.84 23.43
C SER A 478 39.33 12.65 24.27
N TYR A 479 38.04 12.60 23.91
CA TYR A 479 36.99 13.35 24.60
C TYR A 479 36.77 12.91 26.06
N ILE A 480 37.16 11.69 26.45
CA ILE A 480 36.94 11.20 27.83
C ILE A 480 37.83 11.96 28.82
N HIS A 481 39.06 12.31 28.44
CA HIS A 481 39.97 13.07 29.29
C HIS A 481 39.52 14.52 29.50
N GLU A 482 38.80 15.08 28.53
CA GLU A 482 38.30 16.45 28.53
C GLU A 482 36.97 16.60 29.28
N CYS A 483 36.34 15.48 29.69
CA CYS A 483 35.02 15.47 30.30
C CYS A 483 35.06 15.05 31.78
N ASP A 484 34.91 16.01 32.69
CA ASP A 484 35.04 15.80 34.14
C ASP A 484 34.03 14.80 34.72
N TYR A 485 32.80 14.76 34.20
CA TYR A 485 31.74 13.88 34.69
C TYR A 485 31.63 12.56 33.92
N LEU A 486 32.10 12.53 32.67
CA LEU A 486 32.12 11.30 31.87
C LEU A 486 33.22 10.36 32.32
N ARG A 487 34.39 10.91 32.67
CA ARG A 487 35.56 10.14 33.10
C ARG A 487 35.27 9.21 34.28
N PRO A 488 34.63 9.65 35.39
CA PRO A 488 34.24 8.76 36.48
C PRO A 488 33.30 7.63 36.07
N ILE A 489 32.38 7.87 35.12
CA ILE A 489 31.46 6.85 34.60
C ILE A 489 32.25 5.76 33.86
N VAL A 490 33.15 6.17 32.95
CA VAL A 490 33.99 5.25 32.18
C VAL A 490 34.92 4.47 33.11
N GLN A 491 35.58 5.13 34.06
CA GLN A 491 36.45 4.50 35.06
C GLN A 491 35.69 3.51 35.95
N GLY A 492 34.46 3.83 36.34
CA GLY A 492 33.60 2.92 37.09
C GLY A 492 33.26 1.65 36.29
N LEU A 493 33.09 1.76 34.98
CA LEU A 493 32.87 0.63 34.07
C LEU A 493 34.14 -0.17 33.78
N GLU A 494 35.33 0.43 33.81
CA GLU A 494 36.60 -0.29 33.61
C GLU A 494 36.79 -1.42 34.62
N SER A 495 36.32 -1.27 35.86
CA SER A 495 36.40 -2.37 36.83
C SER A 495 35.53 -3.56 36.42
N VAL A 496 34.37 -3.32 35.81
CA VAL A 496 33.51 -4.38 35.24
C VAL A 496 34.20 -5.06 34.05
N VAL A 497 34.89 -4.29 33.20
CA VAL A 497 35.69 -4.83 32.08
C VAL A 497 36.81 -5.73 32.59
N ARG A 498 37.56 -5.29 33.62
CA ARG A 498 38.66 -6.09 34.20
C ARG A 498 38.16 -7.37 34.85
N GLU A 499 37.02 -7.32 35.57
CA GLU A 499 36.38 -8.51 36.13
C GLU A 499 35.91 -9.49 35.04
N ASN A 500 35.37 -8.97 33.92
CA ASN A 500 35.00 -9.77 32.76
C ASN A 500 36.23 -10.49 32.16
N ASP A 501 37.29 -9.72 31.87
CA ASP A 501 38.50 -10.25 31.23
C ASP A 501 39.18 -11.30 32.12
N ALA A 502 39.20 -11.10 33.44
CA ALA A 502 39.73 -12.07 34.41
C ALA A 502 38.92 -13.37 34.45
N SER A 503 37.60 -13.28 34.23
CA SER A 503 36.69 -14.43 34.26
C SER A 503 36.65 -15.21 32.94
N ASN A 504 37.25 -14.70 31.85
CA ASN A 504 37.19 -15.32 30.52
C ASN A 504 38.56 -15.35 29.81
N PRO A 505 39.54 -16.14 30.31
CA PRO A 505 40.92 -16.11 29.82
C PRO A 505 41.10 -16.60 28.37
N GLN A 506 40.13 -17.35 27.82
CA GLN A 506 40.20 -17.94 26.48
C GLN A 506 40.00 -16.94 25.34
N VAL A 507 39.45 -15.75 25.59
CA VAL A 507 39.34 -14.67 24.57
C VAL A 507 40.73 -14.08 24.22
N LEU A 508 41.76 -14.39 25.01
CA LEU A 508 43.12 -13.88 24.84
C LEU A 508 44.05 -14.74 23.94
N ASN A 509 43.60 -15.89 23.43
CA ASN A 509 44.36 -16.73 22.48
C ASN A 509 43.39 -17.15 21.35
N GLU A 510 43.61 -16.90 20.06
CA GLU A 510 44.75 -17.28 19.22
C GLU A 510 44.96 -16.25 18.07
N LYS A 511 46.22 -16.02 17.67
CA LYS A 511 46.66 -15.28 16.45
C LYS A 511 46.62 -13.74 16.44
N GLY A 512 46.96 -13.06 17.53
CA GLY A 512 47.41 -11.66 17.46
C GLY A 512 46.36 -10.62 17.00
N ALA A 513 45.12 -11.04 16.75
CA ALA A 513 43.96 -10.17 16.83
C ALA A 513 43.61 -10.05 18.31
N ARG A 514 43.63 -8.84 18.87
CA ARG A 514 43.11 -8.59 20.22
C ARG A 514 41.67 -9.11 20.24
N GLY A 515 41.44 -10.21 20.97
CA GLY A 515 40.11 -10.77 21.14
C GLY A 515 39.17 -9.67 21.58
N VAL A 516 38.15 -9.41 20.77
CA VAL A 516 37.16 -8.37 21.04
C VAL A 516 36.51 -8.76 22.36
N THR A 517 36.77 -8.01 23.44
CA THR A 517 35.99 -8.17 24.67
C THR A 517 34.53 -8.15 24.27
N ASP A 518 33.82 -9.21 24.64
CA ASP A 518 32.42 -9.34 24.30
C ASP A 518 31.64 -8.25 25.04
N THR A 519 31.32 -7.18 24.31
CA THR A 519 30.59 -6.02 24.81
C THR A 519 29.28 -6.45 25.45
N GLU A 520 28.63 -7.50 24.95
CA GLU A 520 27.39 -8.02 25.51
C GLU A 520 27.61 -8.61 26.91
N ASN A 521 28.70 -9.35 27.11
CA ASN A 521 29.07 -9.91 28.41
C ASN A 521 29.46 -8.82 29.42
N VAL A 522 30.10 -7.74 28.99
CA VAL A 522 30.39 -6.59 29.87
C VAL A 522 29.10 -5.86 30.24
N VAL A 523 28.19 -5.65 29.27
CA VAL A 523 26.86 -5.08 29.54
C VAL A 523 26.08 -5.93 30.54
N ARG A 524 26.05 -7.26 30.35
CA ARG A 524 25.41 -8.22 31.26
C ARG A 524 25.95 -8.09 32.68
N ARG A 525 27.28 -8.09 32.85
CA ARG A 525 27.91 -7.92 34.17
C ARG A 525 27.63 -6.55 34.77
N ASN A 526 27.57 -5.50 33.96
CA ASN A 526 27.22 -4.17 34.44
C ASN A 526 25.78 -4.12 34.96
N VAL A 527 24.81 -4.74 34.27
CA VAL A 527 23.43 -4.86 34.77
C VAL A 527 23.39 -5.64 36.09
N GLN A 528 24.10 -6.78 36.18
CA GLN A 528 24.21 -7.56 37.43
C GLN A 528 24.80 -6.73 38.57
N ARG A 529 25.84 -5.94 38.29
CA ARG A 529 26.47 -5.03 39.24
C ARG A 529 25.49 -3.94 39.67
N SER A 530 24.80 -3.29 38.74
CA SER A 530 23.81 -2.25 39.06
C SER A 530 22.70 -2.78 39.95
N VAL A 531 22.12 -3.95 39.64
CA VAL A 531 21.11 -4.60 40.51
C VAL A 531 21.67 -4.85 41.90
N ARG A 532 22.89 -5.40 42.00
CA ARG A 532 23.55 -5.65 43.28
C ARG A 532 23.79 -4.37 44.07
N GLU A 533 24.26 -3.31 43.42
CA GLU A 533 24.53 -2.02 44.05
C GLU A 533 23.24 -1.37 44.56
N ILE A 534 22.12 -1.48 43.83
CA ILE A 534 20.81 -1.01 44.28
C ILE A 534 20.43 -1.68 45.61
N LEU A 535 20.52 -3.01 45.67
CA LEU A 535 20.15 -3.78 46.86
C LEU A 535 21.11 -3.56 48.04
N GLN A 536 22.41 -3.38 47.78
CA GLN A 536 23.42 -3.22 48.84
C GLN A 536 23.48 -1.80 49.39
N LYS A 537 23.28 -0.78 48.55
CA LYS A 537 23.47 0.63 48.94
C LYS A 537 22.17 1.29 49.43
N SER A 538 21.00 0.82 49.00
CA SER A 538 19.71 1.34 49.46
C SER A 538 19.04 0.37 50.42
N THR A 539 19.05 0.71 51.71
CA THR A 539 18.34 -0.06 52.75
C THR A 539 16.83 0.01 52.57
N ALA A 540 16.31 1.14 52.07
CA ALA A 540 14.89 1.31 51.79
C ALA A 540 14.40 0.36 50.69
N ILE A 541 15.13 0.26 49.58
CA ILE A 541 14.78 -0.65 48.48
C ILE A 541 14.93 -2.11 48.92
N SER A 542 16.02 -2.47 49.62
CA SER A 542 16.21 -3.85 50.11
C SER A 542 15.04 -4.30 51.00
N ALA A 543 14.58 -3.45 51.93
CA ALA A 543 13.45 -3.77 52.80
C ALA A 543 12.13 -3.94 52.01
N LEU A 544 11.90 -3.14 50.97
CA LEU A 544 10.72 -3.27 50.10
C LEU A 544 10.76 -4.57 49.27
N VAL A 545 11.95 -5.00 48.86
CA VAL A 545 12.16 -6.26 48.15
C VAL A 545 11.98 -7.47 49.05
N GLU A 546 12.54 -7.43 50.26
CA GLU A 546 12.39 -8.49 51.27
C GLU A 546 10.93 -8.68 51.72
N SER A 547 10.16 -7.59 51.79
CA SER A 547 8.73 -7.63 52.09
C SER A 547 7.84 -7.99 50.89
N GLY A 548 8.41 -8.17 49.70
CA GLY A 548 7.69 -8.52 48.47
C GLY A 548 6.83 -7.40 47.89
N GLN A 549 6.97 -6.16 48.38
CA GLN A 549 6.22 -5.01 47.87
C GLN A 549 6.79 -4.49 46.55
N VAL A 550 8.10 -4.65 46.35
CA VAL A 550 8.83 -4.23 45.16
C VAL A 550 9.70 -5.36 44.65
N GLY A 551 9.79 -5.53 43.33
CA GLY A 551 10.78 -6.40 42.70
C GLY A 551 11.92 -5.62 42.05
N VAL A 552 13.08 -6.26 41.85
CA VAL A 552 14.20 -5.74 41.05
C VAL A 552 14.62 -6.80 40.05
N VAL A 553 14.80 -6.41 38.78
CA VAL A 553 15.23 -7.34 37.73
C VAL A 553 16.04 -6.63 36.65
N GLY A 554 17.07 -7.31 36.14
CA GLY A 554 17.85 -6.88 34.97
C GLY A 554 17.23 -7.37 33.66
N VAL A 555 17.32 -6.54 32.62
CA VAL A 555 16.87 -6.86 31.25
C VAL A 555 17.94 -6.45 30.25
N LEU A 556 18.21 -7.29 29.26
CA LEU A 556 19.09 -6.99 28.12
C LEU A 556 18.26 -6.71 26.88
N TYR A 557 18.41 -5.52 26.32
CA TYR A 557 17.78 -5.09 25.08
C TYR A 557 18.73 -5.24 23.89
N ASP A 558 18.32 -5.99 22.87
CA ASP A 558 19.03 -6.03 21.59
C ASP A 558 18.52 -4.91 20.67
N VAL A 559 19.39 -3.95 20.39
CA VAL A 559 19.07 -2.78 19.57
C VAL A 559 18.84 -3.14 18.09
N THR A 560 19.26 -4.33 17.66
CA THR A 560 19.11 -4.81 16.28
C THR A 560 17.74 -5.43 16.05
N THR A 561 17.28 -6.26 16.99
CA THR A 561 16.03 -7.03 16.89
C THR A 561 14.87 -6.37 17.62
N GLY A 562 15.16 -5.54 18.63
CA GLY A 562 14.16 -4.93 19.50
C GLY A 562 13.72 -5.82 20.67
N VAL A 563 14.39 -6.97 20.90
CA VAL A 563 14.03 -7.95 21.92
C VAL A 563 14.57 -7.58 23.30
N CYS A 564 13.74 -7.69 24.33
CA CYS A 564 14.13 -7.64 25.74
C CYS A 564 14.27 -9.04 26.33
N HIS A 565 15.48 -9.43 26.74
CA HIS A 565 15.75 -10.68 27.45
C HIS A 565 15.85 -10.44 28.95
N VAL A 566 15.01 -11.11 29.74
CA VAL A 566 15.06 -11.05 31.20
C VAL A 566 16.30 -11.79 31.72
N MET A 567 17.02 -11.17 32.65
CA MET A 567 18.15 -11.79 33.34
C MET A 567 17.66 -12.43 34.64
N SER A 568 17.16 -13.65 34.58
CA SER A 568 16.57 -14.36 35.73
C SER A 568 17.54 -14.48 36.92
N GLU A 569 18.85 -14.50 36.67
CA GLU A 569 19.89 -14.50 37.72
C GLU A 569 19.96 -13.20 38.53
N THR A 570 19.27 -12.14 38.10
CA THR A 570 19.19 -10.84 38.79
C THR A 570 17.81 -10.57 39.40
N ALA A 571 16.88 -11.52 39.31
CA ALA A 571 15.52 -11.33 39.79
C ALA A 571 15.44 -11.45 41.32
N HIS A 572 15.04 -10.38 41.99
CA HIS A 572 14.77 -10.33 43.42
C HIS A 572 13.35 -9.80 43.67
N GLY A 573 12.54 -10.51 44.46
CA GLY A 573 11.13 -10.12 44.68
C GLY A 573 10.22 -10.28 43.45
N VAL A 574 10.68 -11.03 42.43
CA VAL A 574 9.95 -11.38 41.20
C VAL A 574 10.18 -12.87 40.93
N ALA A 575 9.15 -13.61 40.55
CA ALA A 575 9.29 -14.99 40.10
C ALA A 575 10.11 -15.06 38.82
N ALA A 576 11.01 -16.05 38.73
CA ALA A 576 11.79 -16.27 37.52
C ALA A 576 10.85 -16.54 36.34
N VAL A 577 10.87 -15.63 35.34
CA VAL A 577 10.19 -15.86 34.06
C VAL A 577 10.84 -17.10 33.45
N LYS A 578 10.06 -18.18 33.26
CA LYS A 578 10.54 -19.36 32.54
C LYS A 578 10.91 -18.89 31.12
N PRO A 579 12.10 -19.23 30.61
CA PRO A 579 12.41 -18.97 29.21
C PRO A 579 11.34 -19.67 28.36
N ASP A 580 10.73 -18.90 27.46
CA ASP A 580 9.78 -19.43 26.48
C ASP A 580 10.59 -20.25 25.48
N ASP A 581 10.33 -21.57 25.39
CA ASP A 581 11.01 -22.53 24.50
C ASP A 581 10.65 -22.32 23.00
N SER A 582 10.40 -21.07 22.57
CA SER A 582 9.85 -20.76 21.25
C SER A 582 10.88 -20.36 20.18
N HIS A 583 12.17 -20.60 20.42
CA HIS A 583 13.23 -20.43 19.42
C HIS A 583 14.14 -21.68 19.31
N GLU A 584 13.60 -22.73 18.70
CA GLU A 584 14.33 -23.68 17.84
C GLU A 584 13.87 -23.53 16.38
#